data_AF-A0A7Y2IZ32-F1
#
_entry.id   AF-A0A7Y2IZ32-F1
#
_cell.length_a   1.000
_cell.length_b   1.000
_cell.length_c   1.000
_cell.angle_alpha   90.00
_cell.angle_beta   90.00
_cell.angle_gamma   90.00
#
_symmetry.space_group_name_H-M   'P 1'
#
loop_
_entity.id
_entity.type
_entity.pdbx_description
1 polymer ?
#
loop_
_entity_poly.entity_id
_entity_poly.type
_entity_poly.pdbx_seq_one_letter_code
_entity_poly.pdbx_strand_id
1 'polypeptide(L)'
;MSGPPDHIGLDLVRAAEAWEQAFNAAMVAAGYPLFAEARGRLIRYIGRDGVGQAELAARAGLTKQAVQLHLVALERDGVLTRAPVAG
;
A
#
# COMPACT_ATOMS: atom_id res chain seq x y z
N MET A 1 -28.03 26.29 19.13
CA MET A 1 -26.73 26.31 18.42
C MET A 1 -26.39 24.87 18.10
N SER A 2 -26.44 24.44 16.83
CA SER A 2 -25.87 23.13 16.46
C SER A 2 -24.36 23.20 16.62
N GLY A 3 -23.78 22.24 17.34
CA GLY A 3 -22.34 22.10 17.46
C GLY A 3 -21.66 21.91 16.10
N PRO A 4 -20.32 22.02 16.03
CA PRO A 4 -19.59 21.73 14.80
C PRO A 4 -19.95 20.32 14.31
N PRO A 5 -20.01 20.11 12.98
CA PRO A 5 -20.38 18.82 12.41
C PRO A 5 -19.45 17.73 12.93
N ASP A 6 -20.05 16.60 13.35
CA ASP A 6 -19.31 15.45 13.84
C ASP A 6 -18.41 14.93 12.72
N HIS A 7 -17.10 15.08 12.88
CA HIS A 7 -16.11 14.84 11.82
C HIS A 7 -15.67 13.37 11.79
N ILE A 8 -16.62 12.44 11.97
CA ILE A 8 -16.35 11.00 12.05
C ILE A 8 -15.47 10.50 10.89
N GLY A 9 -15.63 11.06 9.68
CA GLY A 9 -14.77 10.74 8.55
C GLY A 9 -13.30 11.10 8.77
N LEU A 10 -13.01 12.28 9.35
CA LEU A 10 -11.64 12.71 9.66
C LEU A 10 -11.04 11.89 10.81
N ASP A 11 -11.84 11.54 11.80
CA ASP A 11 -11.35 10.74 12.93
C ASP A 11 -11.03 9.31 12.50
N LEU A 12 -11.84 8.71 11.62
CA LEU A 12 -11.54 7.41 11.00
C LEU A 12 -10.27 7.46 10.16
N VAL A 13 -10.06 8.53 9.37
CA VAL A 13 -8.83 8.71 8.59
C VAL A 13 -7.61 8.78 9.51
N ARG A 14 -7.66 9.60 10.57
CA ARG A 14 -6.55 9.71 11.54
C ARG A 14 -6.27 8.39 12.25
N ALA A 15 -7.32 7.66 12.64
CA ALA A 15 -7.17 6.36 13.28
C ALA A 15 -6.50 5.34 12.34
N ALA A 16 -6.90 5.32 11.06
CA ALA A 16 -6.30 4.45 10.06
C ALA A 16 -4.81 4.80 9.81
N GLU A 17 -4.48 6.08 9.72
CA GLU A 17 -3.09 6.54 9.56
C GLU A 17 -2.22 6.17 10.76
N ALA A 18 -2.73 6.36 11.98
CA ALA A 18 -2.02 6.00 13.21
C ALA A 18 -1.76 4.50 13.31
N TRP A 19 -2.76 3.68 12.97
CA TRP A 19 -2.60 2.24 12.89
C TRP A 19 -1.58 1.82 11.82
N GLU A 20 -1.64 2.41 10.62
CA GLU A 20 -0.72 2.06 9.53
C GLU A 20 0.74 2.38 9.91
N GLN A 21 0.99 3.51 10.56
CA GLN A 21 2.32 3.87 11.06
C GLN A 21 2.84 2.86 12.08
N ALA A 22 2.00 2.46 13.06
CA ALA A 22 2.38 1.49 14.08
C ALA A 22 2.68 0.11 13.47
N PHE A 23 1.86 -0.34 12.51
CA PHE A 23 2.07 -1.60 11.80
C PHE A 23 3.40 -1.60 11.01
N ASN A 24 3.67 -0.54 10.25
CA ASN A 24 4.90 -0.42 9.48
C ASN A 24 6.13 -0.44 10.39
N ALA A 25 6.09 0.29 11.51
CA ALA A 25 7.17 0.29 12.49
C ALA A 25 7.43 -1.12 13.07
N ALA A 26 6.36 -1.86 13.40
CA ALA A 26 6.46 -3.23 13.92
C ALA A 26 7.07 -4.19 12.88
N MET A 27 6.67 -4.08 11.61
CA MET A 27 7.23 -4.91 10.53
C MET A 27 8.70 -4.62 10.27
N VAL A 28 9.12 -3.35 10.33
CA VAL A 28 10.53 -2.97 10.22
C VAL A 28 11.33 -3.54 11.38
N ALA A 29 10.82 -3.41 12.61
CA ALA A 29 11.46 -3.99 13.80
C ALA A 29 11.56 -5.53 13.74
N ALA A 30 10.61 -6.19 13.07
CA ALA A 30 10.63 -7.62 12.82
C ALA A 30 11.58 -8.05 11.68
N GLY A 31 12.32 -7.11 11.07
CA GLY A 31 13.31 -7.41 10.03
C GLY A 31 12.75 -7.36 8.60
N TYR A 32 11.59 -6.74 8.38
CA TYR A 32 11.00 -6.51 7.07
C TYR A 32 11.17 -5.04 6.64
N PRO A 33 12.37 -4.62 6.17
CA PRO A 33 12.69 -3.22 5.88
C PRO A 33 11.83 -2.61 4.78
N LEU A 34 11.20 -3.42 3.93
CA LEU A 34 10.30 -2.96 2.87
C LEU A 34 9.12 -2.12 3.38
N PHE A 35 8.72 -2.30 4.65
CA PHE A 35 7.61 -1.56 5.27
C PHE A 35 8.01 -0.16 5.73
N ALA A 36 9.31 0.16 5.78
CA ALA A 36 9.79 1.53 5.98
C ALA A 36 9.55 2.42 4.75
N GLU A 37 9.21 1.82 3.61
CA GLU A 37 9.17 2.50 2.33
C GLU A 37 7.74 2.62 1.80
N ALA A 38 7.45 3.72 1.10
CA ALA A 38 6.15 3.97 0.47
C ALA A 38 5.66 2.80 -0.41
N ARG A 39 6.58 2.01 -0.95
CA ARG A 39 6.33 0.83 -1.77
C ARG A 39 5.69 -0.34 -1.01
N GLY A 40 5.92 -0.49 0.30
CA GLY A 40 5.30 -1.55 1.12
C GLY A 40 3.78 -1.45 1.12
N ARG A 41 3.23 -0.24 0.91
CA ARG A 41 1.80 0.01 0.79
C ARG A 41 1.14 -0.68 -0.41
N LEU A 42 1.90 -1.05 -1.45
CA LEU A 42 1.34 -1.77 -2.59
C LEU A 42 1.06 -3.24 -2.26
N ILE A 43 1.84 -3.85 -1.37
CA ILE A 43 1.77 -5.29 -1.10
C ILE A 43 0.40 -5.71 -0.58
N ARG A 44 -0.27 -4.87 0.22
CA ARG A 44 -1.62 -5.16 0.74
C ARG A 44 -2.68 -5.33 -0.35
N TYR A 45 -2.42 -4.83 -1.55
CA TYR A 45 -3.33 -4.94 -2.70
C TYR A 45 -2.97 -6.10 -3.64
N ILE A 46 -1.82 -6.75 -3.42
CA ILE A 46 -1.34 -7.89 -4.20
C ILE A 46 -1.78 -9.16 -3.48
N GLY A 47 -2.77 -9.85 -4.05
CA GLY A 47 -3.23 -11.15 -3.54
C GLY A 47 -2.21 -12.26 -3.81
N ARG A 48 -2.46 -13.44 -3.24
CA ARG A 48 -1.60 -14.62 -3.43
C ARG A 48 -1.50 -15.06 -4.91
N ASP A 49 -2.57 -14.83 -5.66
CA ASP A 49 -2.64 -15.12 -7.11
C ASP A 49 -2.12 -13.96 -7.97
N GLY A 50 -1.56 -12.92 -7.33
CA GLY A 50 -1.14 -11.68 -7.98
C GLY A 50 -2.30 -10.69 -8.16
N VAL A 51 -2.02 -9.62 -8.92
CA VAL A 51 -2.99 -8.59 -9.29
C VAL A 51 -2.53 -7.93 -10.58
N GLY A 52 -3.47 -7.56 -11.45
CA GLY A 52 -3.15 -6.79 -12.65
C GLY A 52 -2.63 -5.40 -12.28
N GLN A 53 -1.60 -4.90 -12.98
CA GLN A 53 -1.00 -3.61 -12.64
C GLN A 53 -1.99 -2.43 -12.76
N ALA A 54 -2.89 -2.46 -13.74
CA ALA A 54 -3.91 -1.42 -13.89
C ALA A 54 -4.89 -1.42 -12.72
N GLU A 55 -5.28 -2.61 -12.26
CA GLU A 55 -6.13 -2.80 -11.09
C GLU A 55 -5.41 -2.38 -9.80
N LEU A 56 -4.13 -2.72 -9.66
CA LEU A 56 -3.30 -2.29 -8.54
C LEU A 56 -3.23 -0.77 -8.44
N ALA A 57 -3.07 -0.06 -9.57
CA ALA A 57 -3.08 1.40 -9.59
C ALA A 57 -4.41 2.00 -9.13
N ALA A 58 -5.54 1.43 -9.57
CA ALA A 58 -6.86 1.85 -9.13
C ALA A 58 -7.06 1.61 -7.62
N ARG A 59 -6.72 0.41 -7.12
CA ARG A 59 -6.86 0.06 -5.70
C ARG A 59 -5.96 0.88 -4.78
N ALA A 60 -4.76 1.23 -5.25
CA ALA A 60 -3.81 2.04 -4.49
C ALA A 60 -4.08 3.55 -4.57
N GLY A 61 -4.98 4.01 -5.45
CA GLY A 61 -5.19 5.44 -5.69
C GLY A 61 -3.96 6.13 -6.28
N LEU A 62 -3.14 5.40 -7.04
CA LEU A 62 -1.88 5.88 -7.61
C LEU A 62 -1.96 5.93 -9.13
N THR A 63 -1.11 6.76 -9.74
CA THR A 63 -0.93 6.74 -11.19
C THR A 63 -0.22 5.45 -11.63
N LYS A 64 -0.44 5.03 -12.88
CA LYS A 64 0.26 3.86 -13.46
C LYS A 64 1.78 3.99 -13.39
N GLN A 65 2.32 5.20 -13.57
CA GLN A 65 3.76 5.47 -13.50
C GLN A 65 4.30 5.36 -12.07
N ALA A 66 3.58 5.91 -11.08
CA ALA A 66 3.95 5.77 -9.67
C ALA A 66 3.96 4.30 -9.24
N VAL A 67 2.93 3.54 -9.63
CA VAL A 67 2.90 2.08 -9.42
C VAL A 67 4.07 1.39 -10.11
N GLN A 68 4.38 1.73 -11.37
CA GLN A 68 5.48 1.12 -12.10
C GLN A 68 6.83 1.31 -11.38
N LEU A 69 7.10 2.50 -10.86
CA LEU A 69 8.35 2.78 -10.12
C LEU A 69 8.46 1.91 -8.86
N HIS A 70 7.36 1.79 -8.11
CA HIS A 70 7.34 0.92 -6.92
C HIS A 70 7.47 -0.56 -7.28
N LEU A 71 6.81 -1.04 -8.33
CA LEU A 71 6.91 -2.44 -8.78
C LEU A 71 8.33 -2.80 -9.23
N VAL A 72 9.01 -1.90 -9.95
CA VAL A 72 10.41 -2.09 -10.36
C VAL A 72 11.31 -2.23 -9.13
N ALA A 73 11.13 -1.39 -8.12
CA ALA A 73 11.91 -1.47 -6.88
C ALA A 73 11.64 -2.76 -6.11
N LEU A 74 10.37 -3.16 -5.98
CA LEU A 74 9.97 -4.38 -5.29
C LEU A 74 10.49 -5.64 -6.00
N GLU A 75 10.47 -5.66 -7.33
CA GLU A 75 11.04 -6.77 -8.11
C GLU A 75 12.57 -6.84 -7.98
N ARG A 76 13.27 -5.70 -8.04
CA ARG A 76 14.72 -5.61 -7.82
C ARG A 76 15.10 -6.13 -6.44
N ASP A 77 14.30 -5.83 -5.43
CA ASP A 77 14.53 -6.24 -4.04
C ASP A 77 14.02 -7.68 -3.77
N GLY A 78 13.54 -8.40 -4.79
CA GLY A 78 13.13 -9.81 -4.71
C GLY A 78 11.80 -10.05 -4.00
N VAL A 79 11.00 -9.01 -3.76
CA VAL A 79 9.75 -9.07 -2.99
C VAL A 79 8.59 -9.60 -3.84
N LEU A 80 8.62 -9.33 -5.14
CA LEU A 80 7.63 -9.83 -6.10
C LEU A 80 8.31 -10.24 -7.41
N THR A 81 7.59 -10.99 -8.21
CA THR A 81 7.96 -11.32 -9.59
C THR A 81 6.81 -10.97 -10.52
N ARG A 82 7.11 -10.49 -11.72
CA ARG A 82 6.09 -10.27 -12.76
C ARG A 82 5.96 -11.49 -13.65
N ALA A 83 4.72 -11.85 -13.96
CA ALA A 83 4.39 -12.91 -14.91
C ALA A 83 3.54 -12.34 -16.06
N PRO A 84 3.61 -12.91 -17.27
CA PRO A 84 2.65 -12.64 -18.32
C PRO A 84 1.23 -12.98 -17.83
N VAL A 85 0.23 -12.25 -18.32
CA VAL A 85 -1.16 -12.67 -18.14
C VAL A 85 -1.33 -13.99 -18.91
N ALA A 86 -1.71 -15.06 -18.20
CA ALA A 86 -2.10 -16.30 -18.87
C ALA A 86 -3.34 -15.99 -19.74
N GLY A 87 -3.23 -16.26 -21.04
CA GLY A 87 -4.31 -16.09 -22.00
C GLY A 87 -5.44 -17.08 -21.81
#